data_AF-A0A2D6K1D0-F1
#
_entry.id   AF-A0A2D6K1D0-F1
#
_cell.length_a   1.000
_cell.length_b   1.000
_cell.length_c   1.000
_cell.angle_alpha   90.00
_cell.angle_beta   90.00
_cell.angle_gamma   90.00
#
_symmetry.space_group_name_H-M   'P 1'
#
loop_
_entity.id
_entity.type
_entity.pdbx_description
1 polymer ?
#
loop_
_entity_poly.entity_id
_entity_poly.type
_entity_poly.pdbx_seq_one_letter_code
_entity_poly.pdbx_strand_id
1 'polypeptide(L)'
;MNSSQRDQLIAELESLIAFIIKAQELVHRGEIISMPDIEREADRVCKQIMAQPQQDLALYQPLMADMITQLDILVELLQKFKHEHLKE
;
A
#
# COMPACT_ATOMS: atom_id res chain seq x y z
N MET A 1 6.88 -5.10 24.67
CA MET A 1 6.55 -5.54 23.29
C MET A 1 7.72 -6.37 22.78
N ASN A 2 7.49 -7.61 22.35
CA ASN A 2 8.57 -8.44 21.79
C ASN A 2 9.00 -7.84 20.45
N SER A 3 10.31 -7.68 20.21
CA SER A 3 10.88 -7.16 18.95
C SER A 3 10.26 -7.86 17.72
N SER A 4 9.98 -9.15 17.84
CA SER A 4 9.37 -9.99 16.81
C SER A 4 8.04 -9.46 16.22
N GLN A 5 7.16 -8.84 17.02
CA GLN A 5 5.88 -8.34 16.49
C GLN A 5 6.07 -7.03 15.72
N ARG A 6 7.03 -6.21 16.15
CA ARG A 6 7.37 -4.95 15.49
C ARG A 6 8.02 -5.21 14.13
N ASP A 7 8.99 -6.12 14.11
CA ASP A 7 9.70 -6.52 12.89
C ASP A 7 8.72 -7.16 11.89
N GLN A 8 7.74 -7.92 12.39
CA GLN A 8 6.67 -8.47 11.56
C GLN A 8 5.81 -7.36 10.92
N LEU A 9 5.38 -6.34 11.67
CA LEU A 9 4.58 -5.26 11.12
C LEU A 9 5.35 -4.42 10.09
N ILE A 10 6.66 -4.23 10.30
CA ILE A 10 7.53 -3.59 9.31
C ILE A 10 7.56 -4.43 8.02
N ALA A 11 7.80 -5.73 8.14
CA ALA A 11 7.83 -6.62 6.98
C ALA A 11 6.47 -6.70 6.25
N GLU A 12 5.35 -6.68 6.98
CA GLU A 12 4.02 -6.65 6.40
C GLU A 12 3.77 -5.33 5.64
N LEU A 13 4.23 -4.19 6.17
CA LEU A 13 4.12 -2.89 5.51
C LEU A 13 5.01 -2.81 4.26
N GLU A 14 6.24 -3.32 4.32
CA GLU A 14 7.13 -3.44 3.16
C GLU A 14 6.53 -4.35 2.08
N SER A 15 5.93 -5.47 2.48
CA SER A 15 5.23 -6.39 1.58
C SER A 15 4.03 -5.72 0.91
N LEU A 16 3.28 -4.89 1.64
CA LEU A 16 2.16 -4.14 1.09
C LEU A 16 2.63 -3.09 0.07
N ILE A 17 3.71 -2.34 0.38
CA ILE A 17 4.34 -1.41 -0.56
C ILE A 17 4.74 -2.13 -1.85
N ALA A 18 5.42 -3.27 -1.74
CA ALA A 18 5.81 -4.09 -2.89
C ALA A 18 4.60 -4.58 -3.69
N PHE A 19 3.51 -4.95 -3.01
CA PHE A 19 2.27 -5.35 -3.68
C PHE A 19 1.63 -4.19 -4.46
N ILE A 20 1.63 -2.98 -3.91
CA ILE A 20 1.14 -1.77 -4.61
C ILE A 20 2.01 -1.47 -5.84
N ILE A 21 3.34 -1.52 -5.72
CA ILE A 21 4.27 -1.31 -6.84
C ILE A 21 4.00 -2.35 -7.94
N LYS A 22 3.82 -3.62 -7.59
CA LYS A 22 3.45 -4.65 -8.56
C LYS A 22 2.12 -4.35 -9.24
N ALA A 23 1.13 -3.85 -8.51
CA ALA A 23 -0.14 -3.43 -9.09
C ALA A 23 0.03 -2.26 -10.08
N GLN A 24 0.92 -1.30 -9.80
CA GLN A 24 1.27 -0.23 -10.74
C GLN A 24 1.87 -0.80 -12.03
N GLU A 25 2.78 -1.77 -11.94
CA GLU A 25 3.37 -2.42 -13.12
C GLU A 25 2.31 -3.14 -13.98
N LEU A 26 1.33 -3.80 -13.34
CA LEU A 26 0.24 -4.49 -14.02
C LEU A 26 -0.65 -3.49 -14.78
N VAL A 27 -1.04 -2.38 -14.13
CA VAL A 27 -1.82 -1.32 -14.79
C VAL A 27 -1.04 -0.72 -15.96
N HIS A 28 0.27 -0.52 -15.82
CA HIS A 28 1.11 -0.03 -16.90
C HIS A 28 1.17 -0.97 -18.11
N ARG A 29 1.05 -2.29 -17.88
CA ARG A 29 0.95 -3.32 -18.94
C ARG A 29 -0.47 -3.44 -19.52
N GLY A 30 -1.41 -2.66 -19.02
CA GLY A 30 -2.82 -2.70 -19.41
C GLY A 30 -3.61 -3.85 -18.79
N GLU A 31 -3.11 -4.42 -17.70
CA GLU A 31 -3.79 -5.48 -16.96
C GLU A 31 -4.76 -4.90 -15.91
N ILE A 32 -5.87 -5.60 -15.68
CA ILE A 32 -6.84 -5.24 -14.66
C ILE A 32 -6.33 -5.71 -13.29
N ILE A 33 -6.34 -4.83 -12.31
CA ILE A 33 -5.98 -5.12 -10.93
C ILE A 33 -7.22 -5.14 -10.02
N SER A 34 -7.14 -5.89 -8.92
CA SER A 34 -8.16 -5.94 -7.88
C SER A 34 -7.86 -4.90 -6.78
N MET A 35 -8.50 -3.74 -6.86
CA MET A 35 -8.41 -2.72 -5.81
C MET A 35 -8.94 -3.17 -4.43
N PRO A 36 -10.00 -3.99 -4.32
CA PRO A 36 -10.48 -4.45 -3.02
C PRO A 36 -9.45 -5.24 -2.20
N ASP A 37 -8.54 -5.97 -2.87
CA ASP A 37 -7.49 -6.71 -2.18
C ASP A 37 -6.43 -5.78 -1.58
N ILE A 38 -6.07 -4.71 -2.30
CA ILE A 38 -5.14 -3.68 -1.81
C ILE A 38 -5.76 -2.93 -0.63
N GLU A 39 -7.02 -2.52 -0.73
CA GLU A 39 -7.74 -1.82 0.33
C GLU A 39 -7.82 -2.65 1.62
N ARG A 40 -8.21 -3.93 1.50
CA ARG A 40 -8.31 -4.83 2.66
C ARG A 40 -6.97 -5.00 3.37
N GLU A 41 -5.89 -5.16 2.60
CA GLU A 41 -4.57 -5.39 3.19
C GLU A 41 -4.02 -4.11 3.83
N ALA A 42 -4.22 -2.96 3.18
CA ALA A 42 -3.88 -1.66 3.75
C ALA A 42 -4.64 -1.39 5.05
N ASP A 43 -5.96 -1.60 5.07
CA ASP A 43 -6.78 -1.42 6.27
C ASP A 43 -6.32 -2.32 7.43
N ARG A 44 -6.04 -3.60 7.14
CA ARG A 44 -5.55 -4.57 8.12
C ARG A 44 -4.23 -4.11 8.76
N VAL A 45 -3.23 -3.76 7.95
CA VAL A 45 -1.90 -3.35 8.44
C VAL A 45 -1.99 -2.00 9.16
N CYS A 46 -2.72 -1.03 8.61
CA CYS A 46 -2.92 0.28 9.25
C CYS A 46 -3.56 0.15 10.63
N LYS A 47 -4.60 -0.67 10.78
CA LYS A 47 -5.26 -0.91 12.07
C LYS A 47 -4.31 -1.53 13.10
N GLN A 48 -3.47 -2.48 12.67
CA GLN A 48 -2.50 -3.10 13.55
C GLN A 48 -1.42 -2.12 14.01
N ILE A 49 -0.96 -1.23 13.11
CA ILE A 49 0.00 -0.15 13.44
C ILE A 49 -0.64 0.87 14.38
N MET A 50 -1.87 1.33 14.10
CA MET A 50 -2.57 2.29 14.95
C MET A 50 -2.88 1.75 16.35
N ALA A 51 -2.95 0.43 16.52
CA ALA A 51 -3.09 -0.22 17.82
C ALA A 51 -1.77 -0.30 18.61
N GLN A 52 -0.63 0.06 18.02
CA GLN A 52 0.66 0.09 18.71
C GLN A 52 0.80 1.30 19.65
N PRO A 53 1.66 1.21 20.68
CA PRO A 53 1.97 2.36 21.54
C PRO A 53 2.49 3.56 20.73
N GLN A 54 2.12 4.79 21.12
CA GLN A 54 2.51 6.01 20.41
C GLN A 54 4.02 6.17 20.20
N GLN A 55 4.83 5.64 21.12
CA GLN A 55 6.29 5.69 21.04
C GLN A 55 6.85 4.90 19.84
N ASP A 56 6.14 3.87 19.39
CA ASP A 56 6.54 3.05 18.25
C ASP A 56 5.99 3.58 16.91
N LEU A 57 4.97 4.46 16.93
CA LEU A 57 4.36 5.02 15.72
C LEU A 57 5.35 5.78 14.84
N ALA A 58 6.31 6.47 15.46
CA ALA A 58 7.37 7.20 14.74
C ALA A 58 8.23 6.29 13.84
N LEU A 59 8.34 5.00 14.17
CA LEU A 59 9.12 4.03 13.39
C LEU A 59 8.39 3.63 12.10
N TYR A 60 7.07 3.61 12.11
CA TYR A 60 6.26 3.23 10.96
C TYR A 60 5.98 4.41 10.02
N GLN A 61 6.08 5.66 10.51
CA GLN A 61 5.76 6.86 9.74
C GLN A 61 6.44 6.94 8.37
N PRO A 62 7.75 6.67 8.21
CA PRO A 62 8.39 6.73 6.90
C PRO A 62 7.81 5.72 5.90
N LEU A 63 7.57 4.49 6.34
CA LEU A 63 7.01 3.42 5.50
C LEU A 63 5.54 3.69 5.17
N MET A 64 4.77 4.22 6.12
CA MET A 64 3.39 4.64 5.88
C MET A 64 3.32 5.78 4.85
N ALA A 65 4.26 6.74 4.91
CA ALA A 65 4.35 7.80 3.91
C ALA A 65 4.72 7.28 2.52
N ASP A 66 5.64 6.31 2.44
CA ASP A 66 5.98 5.64 1.16
C ASP A 66 4.77 4.88 0.61
N MET A 67 4.10 4.08 1.43
CA MET A 67 2.87 3.39 1.04
C MET A 67 1.81 4.35 0.47
N ILE A 68 1.56 5.49 1.12
CA ILE A 68 0.64 6.52 0.63
C ILE A 68 1.10 7.05 -0.72
N THR A 69 2.38 7.37 -0.87
CA THR A 69 2.97 7.83 -2.14
C THR A 69 2.76 6.81 -3.26
N GLN A 70 2.96 5.52 -2.98
CA GLN A 70 2.73 4.46 -3.96
C GLN A 70 1.25 4.31 -4.33
N LEU A 71 0.33 4.53 -3.40
CA LEU A 71 -1.10 4.54 -3.69
C LEU A 71 -1.48 5.72 -4.58
N ASP A 72 -0.95 6.91 -4.33
CA ASP A 72 -1.19 8.10 -5.16
C ASP A 72 -0.73 7.87 -6.61
N ILE A 73 0.48 7.29 -6.79
CA ILE A 73 0.98 6.90 -8.11
C ILE A 73 0.04 5.89 -8.79
N LEU A 74 -0.43 4.89 -8.05
CA LEU A 74 -1.35 3.90 -8.60
C LEU A 74 -2.67 4.53 -9.06
N VAL A 75 -3.21 5.48 -8.28
CA VAL A 75 -4.42 6.24 -8.65
C VAL A 75 -4.21 7.00 -9.95
N GLU A 76 -3.08 7.70 -10.11
CA GLU A 76 -2.76 8.41 -11.36
C GLU A 76 -2.68 7.46 -12.56
N LEU A 77 -2.07 6.29 -12.38
CA LEU A 77 -1.96 5.27 -13.44
C LEU A 77 -3.33 4.74 -13.84
N LEU A 78 -4.21 4.45 -12.88
CA LEU A 78 -5.57 4.01 -13.15
C LEU A 78 -6.40 5.08 -13.87
N GLN A 79 -6.23 6.35 -13.52
CA GLN A 79 -6.88 7.46 -14.21
C GLN A 79 -6.40 7.60 -15.66
N LYS A 80 -5.09 7.50 -15.90
CA LYS A 80 -4.50 7.49 -17.25
C LYS A 80 -5.02 6.31 -18.06
N PHE A 81 -4.99 5.10 -17.48
CA PHE A 81 -5.51 3.90 -18.11
C PHE A 81 -6.98 4.04 -18.50
N LYS A 82 -7.82 4.59 -17.61
CA LYS A 82 -9.23 4.88 -17.91
C LYS A 82 -9.36 5.85 -19.10
N HIS A 83 -8.59 6.94 -19.10
CA HIS A 83 -8.65 7.96 -20.16
C HIS A 83 -8.22 7.39 -21.52
N GLU A 84 -7.18 6.57 -21.55
CA GLU A 84 -6.59 6.02 -22.77
C GLU A 84 -7.40 4.85 -23.35
N HIS A 85 -7.95 3.98 -22.49
CA HIS A 85 -8.52 2.70 -22.90
C HIS A 85 -10.02 2.54 -22.67
N LEU A 86 -10.63 3.33 -21.78
CA LEU A 86 -12.03 3.16 -21.39
C LEU A 86 -12.92 4.33 -21.83
N LYS A 87 -12.49 5.12 -22.84
CA LYS A 87 -13.19 6.28 -23.43
C LYS A 87 -14.67 6.38 -23.01
N GLU A 88 -14.96 7.31 -22.11
CA GLU A 88 -16.30 7.89 -21.99
C GLU A 88 -16.57 8.81 -23.19
#